data_AF-A0A8X8DL02-F1
#
_entry.id   AF-A0A8X8DL02-F1
#
_cell.length_a   1.000
_cell.length_b   1.000
_cell.length_c   1.000
_cell.angle_alpha   90.00
_cell.angle_beta   90.00
_cell.angle_gamma   90.00
#
_symmetry.space_group_name_H-M   'P 1'
#
loop_
_entity.id
_entity.type
_entity.pdbx_description
1 polymer ?
#
loop_
_entity_poly.entity_id
_entity_poly.type
_entity_poly.pdbx_seq_one_letter_code
_entity_poly.pdbx_strand_id
1 'polypeptide(L)'
;MDFIKSQRQKEERAAVLKQHFFTAQSRQEEATLIMTQDRSPTEEVMKLAAIALSLNVRLRSSDMPVDMQERALRYARSFLDDPSISSAPKHRPNPTLLARALKKEFDSVYGVAWHCVAGKSFGSFVTHSPGGFMYFSIDSLFIVLFKTEVKMVTELEPSSQIS
;
A
#
# COMPACT_ATOMS: atom_id res chain seq x y z
N MET A 1 29.02 -19.53 58.35
CA MET A 1 29.48 -19.45 56.94
C MET A 1 28.43 -18.82 56.01
N ASP A 2 27.26 -18.42 56.53
CA ASP A 2 26.10 -18.05 55.72
C ASP A 2 26.08 -16.57 55.28
N PHE A 3 26.79 -15.70 56.01
CA PHE A 3 26.87 -14.27 55.68
C PHE A 3 27.64 -13.99 54.38
N ILE A 4 28.76 -14.68 54.15
CA ILE A 4 29.58 -14.50 52.94
C ILE A 4 28.84 -15.03 51.69
N LYS A 5 28.12 -16.15 51.81
CA LYS A 5 27.28 -16.68 50.72
C LYS A 5 26.13 -15.72 50.39
N SER A 6 25.52 -15.11 51.41
CA SER A 6 24.45 -14.11 51.25
C SER A 6 24.91 -12.82 50.58
N GLN A 7 26.12 -12.32 50.90
CA GLN A 7 26.69 -11.14 50.26
C GLN A 7 27.03 -11.38 48.79
N ARG A 8 27.69 -12.50 48.49
CA ARG A 8 28.00 -12.89 47.11
C ARG A 8 26.74 -13.02 46.24
N GLN A 9 25.66 -13.57 46.79
CA GLN A 9 24.39 -13.69 46.08
C GLN A 9 23.71 -12.32 45.83
N LYS A 10 23.87 -11.35 46.75
CA LYS A 10 23.39 -9.98 46.54
C LYS A 10 24.18 -9.27 45.44
N GLU A 11 25.50 -9.45 45.41
CA GLU A 11 26.38 -8.89 44.38
C GLU A 11 26.10 -9.48 42.99
N GLU A 12 25.90 -10.79 42.90
CA GLU A 12 25.52 -11.49 41.65
C GLU A 12 24.17 -10.98 41.13
N ARG A 13 23.16 -10.82 42.01
CA ARG A 13 21.86 -10.23 41.63
C ARG A 13 22.00 -8.77 41.17
N ALA A 14 22.84 -7.99 41.83
CA ALA A 14 23.10 -6.61 41.43
C ALA A 14 23.82 -6.53 40.07
N ALA A 15 24.76 -7.45 39.79
CA ALA A 15 25.44 -7.54 38.50
C ALA A 15 24.47 -7.91 37.36
N VAL A 16 23.58 -8.88 37.60
CA VAL A 16 22.54 -9.28 36.64
C VAL A 16 21.57 -8.13 36.37
N LEU A 17 21.13 -7.42 37.41
CA LEU A 17 20.25 -6.25 37.26
C LEU A 17 20.92 -5.12 36.48
N LYS A 18 22.22 -4.86 36.72
CA LYS A 18 23.00 -3.88 35.95
C LYS A 18 23.14 -4.29 34.48
N GLN A 19 23.38 -5.58 34.21
CA GLN A 19 23.49 -6.09 32.85
C GLN A 19 22.15 -5.99 32.09
N HIS A 20 21.03 -6.35 32.73
CA HIS A 20 19.71 -6.22 32.14
C HIS A 20 19.33 -4.77 31.90
N PHE A 21 19.64 -3.87 32.83
CA PHE A 21 19.40 -2.44 32.68
C PHE A 21 20.21 -1.86 31.51
N PHE A 22 21.51 -2.18 31.41
CA PHE A 22 22.36 -1.75 30.31
C PHE A 22 21.90 -2.30 28.94
N THR A 23 21.46 -3.56 28.89
CA THR A 23 20.94 -4.19 27.67
C THR A 23 19.60 -3.58 27.24
N ALA A 24 18.72 -3.29 28.20
CA ALA A 24 17.44 -2.64 27.95
C ALA A 24 17.66 -1.20 27.46
N GLN A 25 18.57 -0.46 28.10
CA GLN A 25 18.96 0.88 27.68
C GLN A 25 19.54 0.89 26.26
N SER A 26 20.45 -0.05 25.94
CA SER A 26 21.02 -0.19 24.59
C SER A 26 19.96 -0.45 23.51
N ARG A 27 18.98 -1.34 23.78
CA ARG A 27 17.86 -1.61 22.85
C ARG A 27 16.92 -0.42 22.71
N GLN A 28 16.75 0.36 23.77
CA GLN A 28 15.89 1.54 23.78
C GLN A 28 16.56 2.68 23.00
N GLU A 29 17.87 2.86 23.13
CA GLU A 29 18.67 3.79 22.30
C GLU A 29 18.67 3.37 20.82
N GLU A 30 18.82 2.08 20.50
CA GLU A 30 18.74 1.55 19.14
C GLU A 30 17.33 1.74 18.51
N ALA A 31 16.26 1.48 19.27
CA ALA A 31 14.88 1.72 18.84
C ALA A 31 14.57 3.22 18.64
N THR A 32 15.16 4.09 19.46
CA THR A 32 15.01 5.55 19.33
C THR A 32 15.78 6.09 18.12
N LEU A 33 16.92 5.48 17.78
CA LEU A 33 17.69 5.80 16.58
C LEU A 33 16.95 5.39 15.30
N ILE A 34 16.24 4.25 15.32
CA ILE A 34 15.40 3.80 14.19
C ILE A 34 14.20 4.76 13.97
N MET A 35 13.69 5.40 15.03
CA MET A 35 12.57 6.35 14.95
C MET A 35 12.97 7.77 14.51
N THR A 36 14.25 8.11 14.43
CA THR A 36 14.74 9.47 14.07
C THR A 36 15.64 9.49 12.83
N GLN A 37 15.43 8.57 11.88
CA GLN A 37 15.90 8.83 10.52
C GLN A 37 15.03 9.95 9.91
N ASP A 38 15.52 11.18 10.02
CA ASP A 38 15.23 12.28 9.10
C ASP A 38 15.67 11.85 7.69
N ARG A 39 14.91 10.94 7.07
CA ARG A 39 15.06 10.66 5.65
C ARG A 39 14.49 11.86 4.93
N SER A 40 15.38 12.69 4.40
CA SER A 40 15.05 13.51 3.24
C SER A 40 14.18 12.65 2.29
N PRO A 41 13.00 13.14 1.88
CA PRO A 41 12.13 12.37 1.00
C PRO A 41 12.93 11.86 -0.19
N THR A 42 12.79 10.59 -0.56
CA THR A 42 13.48 10.08 -1.75
C THR A 42 13.02 10.87 -2.98
N GLU A 43 13.87 10.99 -4.00
CA GLU A 43 13.55 11.70 -5.25
C GLU A 43 12.23 11.21 -5.86
N GLU A 44 11.98 9.90 -5.80
CA GLU A 44 10.75 9.26 -6.24
C GLU A 44 9.51 9.72 -5.46
N VAL A 45 9.62 9.88 -4.14
CA VAL A 45 8.53 10.40 -3.29
C VAL A 45 8.28 11.86 -3.61
N MET A 46 9.32 12.67 -3.83
CA MET A 46 9.17 14.07 -4.24
C MET A 46 8.50 14.19 -5.61
N LYS A 47 8.93 13.39 -6.58
CA LYS A 47 8.34 13.32 -7.92
C LYS A 47 6.86 13.00 -7.84
N LEU A 48 6.50 11.96 -7.09
CA LEU A 48 5.11 11.53 -6.95
C LEU A 48 4.25 12.59 -6.24
N ALA A 49 4.78 13.23 -5.19
CA ALA A 49 4.10 14.33 -4.51
C ALA A 49 3.84 15.52 -5.45
N ALA A 50 4.83 15.91 -6.26
CA ALA A 50 4.68 16.97 -7.25
C ALA A 50 3.61 16.63 -8.30
N ILE A 51 3.59 15.38 -8.80
CA ILE A 51 2.56 14.89 -9.73
C ILE A 51 1.18 14.96 -9.10
N ALA A 52 1.01 14.42 -7.89
CA ALA A 52 -0.27 14.42 -7.19
C ALA A 52 -0.82 15.84 -6.99
N LEU A 53 0.04 16.79 -6.59
CA LEU A 53 -0.33 18.20 -6.46
C LEU A 53 -0.74 18.80 -7.82
N SER A 54 0.05 18.58 -8.88
CA SER A 54 -0.24 19.12 -10.20
C SER A 54 -1.56 18.62 -10.80
N LEU A 55 -1.95 17.39 -10.48
CA LEU A 55 -3.18 16.76 -10.96
C LEU A 55 -4.36 16.99 -10.02
N ASN A 56 -4.17 17.72 -8.92
CA ASN A 56 -5.18 17.90 -7.88
C ASN A 56 -5.68 16.57 -7.29
N VAL A 57 -4.79 15.58 -7.20
CA VAL A 57 -5.06 14.23 -6.67
C VAL A 57 -4.52 14.13 -5.26
N ARG A 58 -5.25 13.42 -4.39
CA ARG A 58 -4.79 13.04 -3.06
C ARG A 58 -4.51 11.56 -3.02
N LEU A 59 -3.23 11.19 -3.03
CA LEU A 59 -2.79 9.82 -2.77
C LEU A 59 -3.09 9.46 -1.30
N ARG A 60 -3.62 8.26 -1.06
CA ARG A 60 -3.96 7.78 0.29
C ARG A 60 -3.06 6.63 0.71
N SER A 61 -3.00 5.58 -0.09
CA SER A 61 -2.17 4.40 0.15
C SER A 61 -1.85 3.72 -1.16
N SER A 62 -0.65 3.18 -1.31
CA SER A 62 -0.26 2.38 -2.47
C SER A 62 0.97 1.54 -2.16
N ASP A 63 1.04 0.36 -2.76
CA ASP A 63 2.26 -0.45 -2.83
C ASP A 63 2.81 -0.54 -4.27
N MET A 64 2.17 0.10 -5.24
CA MET A 64 2.60 0.13 -6.64
C MET A 64 3.94 0.86 -6.82
N PRO A 65 4.76 0.46 -7.79
CA PRO A 65 5.90 1.26 -8.28
C PRO A 65 5.48 2.67 -8.73
N VAL A 66 6.37 3.65 -8.62
CA VAL A 66 6.06 5.08 -8.83
C VAL A 66 5.60 5.40 -10.26
N ASP A 67 6.17 4.74 -11.25
CA ASP A 67 5.77 4.83 -12.66
C ASP A 67 4.32 4.35 -12.87
N MET A 68 3.94 3.25 -12.20
CA MET A 68 2.58 2.71 -12.25
C MET A 68 1.59 3.64 -11.54
N GLN A 69 1.98 4.21 -10.39
CA GLN A 69 1.19 5.23 -9.69
C GLN A 69 1.00 6.47 -10.55
N GLU A 70 2.08 7.00 -11.15
CA GLU A 70 2.02 8.14 -12.07
C GLU A 70 1.04 7.88 -13.23
N ARG A 71 1.07 6.69 -13.84
CA ARG A 71 0.12 6.33 -14.89
C ARG A 71 -1.32 6.35 -14.38
N ALA A 72 -1.60 5.74 -13.22
CA ALA A 72 -2.95 5.74 -12.64
C ALA A 72 -3.47 7.15 -12.41
N LEU A 73 -2.65 8.02 -11.82
CA LEU A 73 -2.99 9.42 -11.52
C LEU A 73 -3.30 10.21 -12.79
N ARG A 74 -2.41 10.15 -13.78
CA ARG A 74 -2.56 10.88 -15.05
C ARG A 74 -3.77 10.40 -15.85
N TYR A 75 -3.95 9.08 -15.94
CA TYR A 75 -5.07 8.49 -16.67
C TYR A 75 -6.41 8.87 -16.03
N ALA A 76 -6.52 8.76 -14.70
CA ALA A 76 -7.73 9.15 -14.00
C ALA A 76 -8.05 10.63 -14.16
N ARG A 77 -7.04 11.52 -14.07
CA ARG A 77 -7.24 12.96 -14.26
C ARG A 77 -7.66 13.29 -15.69
N SER A 78 -6.95 12.77 -16.68
CA SER A 78 -7.28 12.99 -18.09
C SER A 78 -8.69 12.51 -18.43
N PHE A 79 -9.12 11.39 -17.86
CA PHE A 79 -10.47 10.85 -18.08
C PHE A 79 -11.55 11.78 -17.51
N LEU A 80 -11.30 12.41 -16.36
CA LEU A 80 -12.24 13.34 -15.72
C LEU A 80 -12.29 14.70 -16.43
N ASP A 81 -11.20 15.10 -17.08
CA ASP A 81 -11.10 16.35 -17.84
C ASP A 81 -11.69 16.23 -19.26
N ASP A 82 -11.97 15.02 -19.75
CA ASP A 82 -12.50 14.81 -21.10
C ASP A 82 -13.96 15.34 -21.22
N PRO A 83 -14.19 16.39 -22.02
CA PRO A 83 -15.50 17.00 -22.16
C PRO A 83 -16.52 16.09 -22.89
N SER A 84 -16.05 15.11 -23.67
CA SER A 84 -16.90 14.16 -24.37
C SER A 84 -17.51 13.12 -23.42
N ILE A 85 -16.80 12.80 -22.33
CA ILE A 85 -17.22 11.88 -21.28
C ILE A 85 -18.07 12.60 -20.23
N SER A 86 -17.88 13.91 -20.09
CA SER A 86 -18.56 14.81 -19.15
C SER A 86 -19.71 15.63 -19.79
N SER A 87 -20.38 15.08 -20.81
CA SER A 87 -21.30 15.78 -21.72
C SER A 87 -22.60 16.35 -21.11
N ALA A 88 -22.75 16.42 -19.78
CA ALA A 88 -23.93 16.96 -19.13
C ALA A 88 -23.63 18.31 -18.44
N PRO A 89 -24.48 19.33 -18.60
CA PRO A 89 -24.29 20.67 -18.01
C PRO A 89 -24.34 20.70 -16.46
N LYS A 90 -24.45 19.54 -15.81
CA LYS A 90 -24.42 19.34 -14.34
C LYS A 90 -23.41 18.25 -13.95
N HIS A 91 -22.15 18.49 -14.28
CA HIS A 91 -20.93 18.14 -13.52
C HIS A 91 -21.03 16.94 -12.55
N ARG A 92 -21.25 15.73 -13.06
CA ARG A 92 -21.06 14.50 -12.28
C ARG A 92 -20.29 13.48 -13.13
N PRO A 93 -18.98 13.30 -12.90
CA PRO A 93 -18.26 12.22 -13.54
C PRO A 93 -18.91 10.89 -13.17
N ASN A 94 -19.20 10.05 -14.16
CA ASN A 94 -19.78 8.73 -13.94
C ASN A 94 -18.69 7.82 -13.35
N PRO A 95 -18.74 7.47 -12.04
CA PRO A 95 -17.68 6.71 -11.39
C PRO A 95 -17.46 5.33 -12.04
N THR A 96 -18.54 4.72 -12.53
CA THR A 96 -18.50 3.42 -13.18
C THR A 96 -17.74 3.47 -14.50
N LEU A 97 -17.85 4.55 -15.27
CA LEU A 97 -17.09 4.71 -16.51
C LEU A 97 -15.60 4.86 -16.23
N LEU A 98 -15.23 5.66 -15.22
CA LEU A 98 -13.84 5.82 -14.79
C LEU A 98 -13.26 4.48 -14.30
N ALA A 99 -13.98 3.76 -13.44
CA ALA A 99 -13.52 2.47 -12.93
C ALA A 99 -13.32 1.45 -14.06
N ARG A 100 -14.25 1.39 -15.02
CA ARG A 100 -14.12 0.53 -16.20
C ARG A 100 -12.93 0.92 -17.06
N ALA A 101 -12.70 2.21 -17.26
CA ALA A 101 -11.60 2.70 -18.08
C ALA A 101 -10.23 2.39 -17.43
N LEU A 102 -10.08 2.64 -16.13
CA LEU A 102 -8.86 2.30 -15.38
C LEU A 102 -8.59 0.80 -15.38
N LYS A 103 -9.61 -0.02 -15.11
CA LYS A 103 -9.48 -1.48 -15.19
C LYS A 103 -8.97 -1.91 -16.57
N LYS A 104 -9.60 -1.41 -17.64
CA LYS A 104 -9.24 -1.78 -19.02
C LYS A 104 -7.80 -1.38 -19.37
N GLU A 105 -7.39 -0.16 -19.02
CA GLU A 105 -6.02 0.32 -19.22
C GLU A 105 -5.02 -0.59 -18.51
N PHE A 106 -5.26 -0.89 -17.24
CA PHE A 106 -4.33 -1.66 -16.42
C PHE A 106 -4.28 -3.14 -16.80
N ASP A 107 -5.42 -3.75 -17.16
CA ASP A 107 -5.44 -5.09 -17.77
C ASP A 107 -4.62 -5.14 -19.06
N SER A 108 -4.73 -4.12 -19.90
CA SER A 108 -4.03 -4.05 -21.18
C SER A 108 -2.52 -3.85 -21.01
N VAL A 109 -2.10 -3.03 -20.05
CA VAL A 109 -0.69 -2.63 -19.89
C VAL A 109 0.07 -3.59 -18.98
N TYR A 110 -0.56 -4.06 -17.90
CA TYR A 110 0.10 -4.83 -16.84
C TYR A 110 -0.44 -6.27 -16.70
N GLY A 111 -1.32 -6.68 -17.61
CA GLY A 111 -1.94 -8.00 -17.64
C GLY A 111 -3.06 -8.18 -16.61
N VAL A 112 -4.01 -9.05 -16.95
CA VAL A 112 -5.15 -9.39 -16.09
C VAL A 112 -4.72 -10.02 -14.75
N ALA A 113 -5.53 -10.00 -13.69
CA ALA A 113 -6.85 -9.39 -13.57
C ALA A 113 -6.83 -8.19 -12.61
N TRP A 114 -6.97 -6.99 -13.17
CA TRP A 114 -7.18 -5.77 -12.44
C TRP A 114 -8.64 -5.56 -12.11
N HIS A 115 -8.87 -4.86 -11.00
CA HIS A 115 -10.19 -4.47 -10.50
C HIS A 115 -10.13 -3.01 -10.10
N CYS A 116 -11.22 -2.28 -10.33
CA CYS A 116 -11.32 -0.89 -9.92
C CYS A 116 -12.68 -0.62 -9.30
N VAL A 117 -12.67 0.05 -8.15
CA VAL A 117 -13.86 0.57 -7.47
C VAL A 117 -13.75 2.09 -7.44
N ALA A 118 -14.81 2.79 -7.82
CA ALA A 118 -14.87 4.25 -7.73
C ALA A 118 -16.22 4.73 -7.22
N GLY A 119 -16.22 5.72 -6.33
CA GLY A 119 -17.44 6.25 -5.72
C GLY A 119 -17.17 7.34 -4.70
N LYS A 120 -18.24 8.00 -4.24
CA LYS A 120 -18.13 9.06 -3.20
C LYS A 120 -17.97 8.50 -1.78
N SER A 121 -18.49 7.30 -1.54
CA SER A 121 -18.38 6.59 -0.28
C SER A 121 -18.53 5.11 -0.54
N PHE A 122 -17.63 4.31 0.02
CA PHE A 122 -17.64 2.85 0.01
C PHE A 122 -16.71 2.34 1.11
N GLY A 123 -16.93 1.10 1.56
CA GLY A 123 -15.95 0.34 2.32
C GLY A 123 -15.33 -0.73 1.43
N SER A 124 -14.04 -1.03 1.62
CA SER A 124 -13.35 -2.10 0.90
C SER A 124 -12.43 -2.86 1.84
N PHE A 125 -12.51 -4.18 1.82
CA PHE A 125 -11.55 -5.08 2.46
C PHE A 125 -11.17 -6.13 1.42
N VAL A 126 -10.00 -5.96 0.80
CA VAL A 126 -9.59 -6.73 -0.39
C VAL A 126 -8.24 -7.38 -0.16
N THR A 127 -8.11 -8.61 -0.65
CA THR A 127 -6.81 -9.26 -0.84
C THR A 127 -6.35 -8.95 -2.27
N HIS A 128 -5.11 -8.52 -2.41
CA HIS A 128 -4.51 -8.09 -3.67
C HIS A 128 -3.09 -8.65 -3.78
N SER A 129 -2.60 -8.75 -5.01
CA SER A 129 -1.21 -9.11 -5.28
C SER A 129 -0.26 -7.99 -4.83
N PRO A 130 0.93 -8.31 -4.28
CA PRO A 130 1.92 -7.31 -3.90
C PRO A 130 2.32 -6.41 -5.07
N GLY A 131 2.50 -5.12 -4.80
CA GLY A 131 2.89 -4.12 -5.81
C GLY A 131 1.75 -3.74 -6.75
N GLY A 132 0.53 -4.18 -6.45
CA GLY A 132 -0.61 -4.12 -7.34
C GLY A 132 -1.78 -3.31 -6.80
N PHE A 133 -1.62 -2.48 -5.77
CA PHE A 133 -2.70 -1.74 -5.11
C PHE A 133 -2.45 -0.25 -4.99
N MET A 134 -3.52 0.51 -5.20
CA MET A 134 -3.53 1.95 -5.03
C MET A 134 -4.91 2.45 -4.62
N TYR A 135 -4.93 3.34 -3.63
CA TYR A 135 -6.07 4.08 -3.15
C TYR A 135 -5.78 5.58 -3.19
N PHE A 136 -6.60 6.33 -3.92
CA PHE A 136 -6.47 7.78 -4.06
C PHE A 136 -7.84 8.44 -4.26
N SER A 137 -7.86 9.77 -4.25
CA SER A 137 -9.08 10.54 -4.51
C SER A 137 -8.82 11.77 -5.36
N ILE A 138 -9.76 12.08 -6.25
CA ILE A 138 -9.82 13.33 -7.01
C ILE A 138 -11.10 14.04 -6.56
N ASP A 139 -10.94 15.22 -5.96
CA ASP A 139 -12.02 15.95 -5.28
C ASP A 139 -12.77 15.08 -4.25
N SER A 140 -14.04 14.78 -4.51
CA SER A 140 -14.92 13.94 -3.67
C SER A 140 -15.07 12.50 -4.17
N LEU A 141 -14.36 12.14 -5.24
CA LEU A 141 -14.40 10.81 -5.83
C LEU A 141 -13.21 10.00 -5.33
N PHE A 142 -13.49 8.87 -4.70
CA PHE A 142 -12.50 7.92 -4.21
C PHE A 142 -12.34 6.77 -5.21
N ILE A 143 -11.10 6.31 -5.41
CA ILE A 143 -10.74 5.27 -6.38
C ILE A 143 -9.82 4.25 -5.70
N VAL A 144 -10.19 2.98 -5.75
CA VAL A 144 -9.34 1.84 -5.38
C VAL A 144 -9.09 1.02 -6.63
N LEU A 145 -7.82 0.85 -6.99
CA LEU A 145 -7.36 0.07 -8.14
C LEU A 145 -6.43 -1.03 -7.62
N PHE A 146 -6.74 -2.29 -7.90
CA PHE A 146 -5.98 -3.41 -7.38
C PHE A 146 -5.90 -4.62 -8.32
N LYS A 147 -4.79 -5.35 -8.27
CA LYS A 147 -4.57 -6.62 -9.00
C LYS A 147 -4.85 -7.82 -8.10
N THR A 148 -5.45 -8.86 -8.66
CA THR A 148 -5.64 -10.15 -7.99
C THR A 148 -4.86 -11.26 -8.68
N GLU A 149 -4.45 -12.27 -7.91
CA GLU A 149 -3.93 -13.51 -8.49
C GLU A 149 -5.06 -14.31 -9.15
N VAL A 150 -4.82 -14.81 -10.36
CA VAL A 150 -5.73 -15.67 -11.09
C VAL A 150 -5.03 -16.99 -11.37
N LYS A 151 -5.57 -18.08 -10.82
CA LYS A 151 -5.17 -19.44 -11.23
C LYS A 151 -6.09 -19.87 -12.36
N MET A 152 -5.55 -20.05 -13.55
CA MET A 152 -6.31 -20.65 -14.64
C MET A 152 -6.49 -22.14 -14.32
N VAL A 153 -7.74 -22.56 -14.11
CA VAL A 153 -8.08 -23.97 -13.96
C VAL A 153 -8.21 -24.55 -15.36
N THR A 154 -7.17 -25.23 -15.82
CA THR A 154 -7.24 -26.11 -17.00
C THR A 154 -7.32 -27.54 -16.49
N GLU A 155 -8.51 -28.06 -16.22
CA GLU A 155 -8.67 -29.49 -15.88
C GLU A 155 -9.33 -30.24 -17.02
N LEU A 156 -8.68 -31.34 -17.42
CA LEU A 156 -9.27 -32.67 -17.39
C LEU A 156 -8.14 -33.65 -17.04
N GLU A 157 -7.87 -33.89 -15.77
CA GLU A 157 -7.13 -35.09 -15.39
C GLU A 157 -8.03 -36.31 -15.70
N PRO A 158 -7.61 -37.27 -16.54
CA PRO A 158 -8.38 -38.47 -16.78
C PRO A 158 -8.47 -39.23 -15.46
N SER A 159 -9.69 -39.46 -14.98
CA SER A 159 -9.95 -40.40 -13.89
C SER A 159 -9.32 -41.74 -14.25
N SER A 160 -8.25 -42.08 -13.55
CA SER A 160 -7.61 -43.39 -13.59
C SER A 160 -8.69 -44.47 -13.49
N GLN A 161 -8.84 -45.23 -14.57
CA GLN A 161 -9.69 -46.41 -14.59
C GLN A 161 -9.24 -47.36 -13.48
N ILE A 162 -10.13 -47.61 -12.52
CA ILE A 162 -10.02 -48.76 -11.63
C ILE A 162 -10.75 -49.89 -12.35
N SER A 163 -9.98 -50.72 -13.05
CA SER A 163 -10.34 -52.09 -13.44
C SER A 163 -9.86 -53.05 -12.36
#